data_AF-A0A426Y5Q7-F1
#
_entry.id   AF-A0A426Y5Q7-F1
#
_cell.length_a   1.000
_cell.length_b   1.000
_cell.length_c   1.000
_cell.angle_alpha   90.00
_cell.angle_beta   90.00
_cell.angle_gamma   90.00
#
_symmetry.space_group_name_H-M   'P 1'
#
loop_
_entity.id
_entity.type
_entity.pdbx_description
1 polymer ?
#
loop_
_entity_poly.entity_id
_entity_poly.type
_entity_poly.pdbx_seq_one_letter_code
_entity_poly.pdbx_strand_id
1 'polypeptide(L)'
;MLLFGSEGRAKNVWESPMGCLLFSFTLQMEDGRKLPLLQYVVSLAVTEAIKELCQTNGLPQLDIRIKWPNDLYLNGLKVGGILCSSTYRSKHFNVCAGKQVSFFHVMV
;
A
#
# COMPACT_ATOMS: atom_id res chain seq x y z
N MET A 1 -5.54 12.13 -12.52
CA MET A 1 -6.21 11.14 -13.38
C MET A 1 -6.97 10.19 -12.46
N LEU A 2 -8.31 10.30 -12.40
CA LEU A 2 -9.14 9.43 -11.56
C LEU A 2 -9.12 8.02 -12.16
N LEU A 3 -8.44 7.08 -11.49
CA LEU A 3 -8.42 5.67 -11.88
C LEU A 3 -9.75 5.03 -11.44
N PHE A 4 -10.78 5.13 -12.27
CA PHE A 4 -11.94 4.26 -12.17
C PHE A 4 -11.52 2.85 -12.60
N GLY A 5 -11.52 1.88 -11.68
CA GLY A 5 -11.27 0.46 -11.99
C GLY A 5 -9.90 -0.09 -11.57
N SER A 6 -9.40 0.26 -10.39
CA SER A 6 -8.24 -0.44 -9.81
C SER A 6 -8.58 -1.88 -9.41
N GLU A 7 -7.78 -2.85 -9.85
CA GLU A 7 -7.89 -4.24 -9.44
C GLU A 7 -7.04 -4.51 -8.18
N GLY A 8 -7.71 -4.97 -7.12
CA GLY A 8 -7.10 -5.55 -5.94
C GLY A 8 -6.60 -6.98 -6.17
N ARG A 9 -6.10 -7.61 -5.10
CA ARG A 9 -5.66 -9.02 -5.16
C ARG A 9 -6.85 -9.93 -5.52
N ALA A 10 -6.58 -10.96 -6.32
CA ALA A 10 -7.59 -11.93 -6.78
C ALA A 10 -8.74 -11.30 -7.61
N LYS A 11 -8.45 -10.23 -8.37
CA LYS A 11 -9.42 -9.51 -9.22
C LYS A 11 -10.58 -8.85 -8.47
N ASN A 12 -10.44 -8.65 -7.16
CA ASN A 12 -11.42 -7.87 -6.41
C ASN A 12 -11.38 -6.42 -6.91
N VAL A 13 -12.55 -5.82 -7.13
CA VAL A 13 -12.63 -4.40 -7.47
C VAL A 13 -12.22 -3.59 -6.26
N TRP A 14 -11.31 -2.64 -6.46
CA TRP A 14 -10.94 -1.66 -5.45
C TRP A 14 -11.59 -0.32 -5.78
N GLU A 15 -12.42 0.17 -4.87
CA GLU A 15 -13.06 1.48 -4.99
C GLU A 15 -12.12 2.58 -4.50
N SER A 16 -12.01 3.65 -5.29
CA SER A 16 -11.18 4.82 -4.98
C SER A 16 -11.99 6.10 -5.04
N PRO A 17 -12.78 6.40 -4.00
CA PRO A 17 -13.52 7.65 -3.97
C PRO A 17 -12.55 8.88 -3.83
N MET A 18 -13.07 10.11 -3.80
CA MET A 18 -12.27 11.35 -3.59
C MET A 18 -11.59 11.50 -2.21
N GLY A 19 -10.26 11.44 -2.15
CA GLY A 19 -9.51 11.50 -0.88
C GLY A 19 -8.61 10.28 -0.62
N CYS A 20 -8.64 9.30 -1.53
CA CYS A 20 -7.68 8.21 -1.55
C CYS A 20 -6.30 8.71 -1.97
N LEU A 21 -5.25 8.17 -1.37
CA LEU A 21 -3.88 8.33 -1.87
C LEU A 21 -3.53 7.13 -2.78
N LEU A 22 -3.58 7.36 -4.09
CA LEU A 22 -3.18 6.36 -5.08
C LEU A 22 -1.77 6.71 -5.58
N PHE A 23 -0.80 5.84 -5.30
CA PHE A 23 0.52 5.94 -5.93
C PHE A 23 1.13 4.56 -6.12
N SER A 24 2.02 4.49 -7.10
CA SER A 24 2.85 3.34 -7.39
C SER A 24 4.26 3.80 -7.72
N PHE A 25 5.23 2.93 -7.47
CA PHE A 25 6.61 3.11 -7.86
C PHE A 25 7.15 1.81 -8.42
N THR A 26 8.15 1.92 -9.27
CA THR A 26 8.80 0.76 -9.88
C THR A 26 10.24 0.63 -9.39
N LEU A 27 10.69 -0.61 -9.31
CA LEU A 27 12.06 -0.98 -8.96
C LEU A 27 12.46 -2.24 -9.73
N GLN A 28 13.76 -2.38 -9.97
CA GLN A 28 14.33 -3.55 -10.63
C GLN A 28 15.08 -4.39 -9.60
N MET A 29 14.86 -5.70 -9.61
CA MET A 29 15.52 -6.66 -8.73
C MET A 29 16.06 -7.84 -9.52
N GLU A 30 17.16 -8.43 -9.07
CA GLU A 30 17.71 -9.66 -9.66
C GLU A 30 17.33 -10.89 -8.83
N ASP A 31 17.27 -10.75 -7.51
CA ASP A 31 16.98 -11.86 -6.61
C ASP A 31 15.47 -12.01 -6.36
N GLY A 32 14.87 -12.97 -7.08
CA GLY A 32 13.45 -13.32 -6.96
C GLY A 32 13.02 -13.72 -5.55
N ARG A 33 13.93 -14.22 -4.70
CA ARG A 33 13.61 -14.65 -3.33
C ARG A 33 13.23 -13.49 -2.42
N LYS A 34 13.64 -12.26 -2.79
CA LYS A 34 13.35 -11.04 -2.03
C LYS A 34 12.03 -10.38 -2.43
N LEU A 35 11.40 -10.80 -3.53
CA LEU A 35 10.17 -10.19 -4.03
C LEU A 35 9.02 -10.19 -3.00
N PRO A 36 8.76 -11.30 -2.26
CA PRO A 36 7.72 -11.28 -1.23
C PRO A 36 8.04 -10.34 -0.06
N LEU A 37 9.33 -10.19 0.27
CA LEU A 37 9.78 -9.34 1.37
C LEU A 37 9.54 -7.86 1.10
N LEU A 38 9.60 -7.45 -0.17
CA LEU A 38 9.32 -6.08 -0.57
C LEU A 38 7.92 -5.64 -0.12
N GLN A 39 6.92 -6.51 -0.25
CA GLN A 39 5.56 -6.19 0.19
C GLN A 39 5.52 -5.93 1.71
N TYR A 40 6.31 -6.67 2.49
CA TYR A 40 6.37 -6.47 3.94
C TYR A 40 7.05 -5.15 4.30
N VAL A 41 8.17 -4.86 3.64
CA VAL A 41 8.92 -3.60 3.85
C VAL A 41 8.05 -2.40 3.49
N VAL A 42 7.33 -2.45 2.37
CA VAL A 42 6.45 -1.35 1.95
C VAL A 42 5.27 -1.20 2.90
N SER A 43 4.62 -2.29 3.33
CA SER A 43 3.54 -2.23 4.32
C SER A 43 4.00 -1.60 5.64
N LEU A 44 5.19 -1.97 6.12
CA LEU A 44 5.78 -1.42 7.33
C LEU A 44 6.13 0.07 7.15
N ALA A 45 6.82 0.42 6.07
CA ALA A 45 7.23 1.79 5.79
C ALA A 45 6.03 2.75 5.70
N VAL A 46 4.94 2.34 5.03
CA VAL A 46 3.71 3.14 4.96
C VAL A 46 3.08 3.30 6.35
N THR A 47 3.01 2.23 7.14
CA THR A 47 2.44 2.26 8.48
C THR A 47 3.21 3.21 9.40
N GLU A 48 4.54 3.12 9.39
CA GLU A 48 5.41 3.98 10.20
C GLU A 48 5.36 5.44 9.73
N ALA A 49 5.36 5.69 8.41
CA ALA A 49 5.23 7.04 7.87
C ALA A 49 3.90 7.72 8.28
N ILE A 50 2.80 6.97 8.34
CA ILE A 50 1.51 7.51 8.80
C ILE A 50 1.58 7.92 10.29
N LYS A 51 2.17 7.08 11.15
CA LYS A 51 2.34 7.40 12.57
C LYS A 51 3.23 8.62 12.78
N GLU A 52 4.34 8.70 12.04
CA GLU A 52 5.27 9.83 12.08
C GLU A 52 4.60 11.13 11.62
N LEU A 53 3.80 11.07 10.56
CA LEU A 53 3.02 12.22 10.09
C LEU A 53 2.00 12.68 11.14
N CYS A 54 1.30 11.77 11.80
CA CYS A 54 0.38 12.14 12.90
C CYS A 54 1.13 12.83 14.02
N GLN A 55 2.27 12.28 14.44
CA GLN A 55 3.10 12.85 15.50
C GLN A 55 3.61 14.25 15.14
N THR A 56 4.16 14.41 13.93
CA THR A 56 4.78 15.67 13.48
C THR A 56 3.76 16.80 13.31
N ASN A 57 2.52 16.46 12.93
CA ASN A 57 1.44 17.44 12.75
C ASN A 57 0.58 17.66 14.01
N GLY A 58 0.94 17.05 15.16
CA GLY A 58 0.17 17.17 16.40
C GLY A 58 -1.23 16.53 16.32
N LEU A 59 -1.44 15.57 15.42
CA LEU A 59 -2.69 14.84 15.27
C LEU A 59 -2.76 13.70 16.30
N PRO A 60 -3.98 13.24 16.67
CA PRO A 60 -4.15 12.05 17.48
C PRO A 60 -3.42 10.85 16.89
N GLN A 61 -2.80 10.04 17.75
CA GLN A 61 -2.20 8.79 17.32
C GLN A 61 -3.28 7.85 16.77
N LEU A 62 -3.07 7.40 15.54
CA LEU A 62 -3.97 6.46 14.87
C LEU A 62 -3.56 5.03 15.24
N ASP A 63 -4.52 4.19 15.63
CA ASP A 63 -4.31 2.75 15.79
C ASP A 63 -4.28 2.05 14.43
N ILE A 64 -3.30 2.43 13.61
CA ILE A 64 -3.09 1.83 12.30
C ILE A 64 -2.26 0.55 12.44
N ARG A 65 -2.81 -0.55 11.91
CA ARG A 65 -2.24 -1.89 11.99
C ARG A 65 -2.17 -2.53 10.62
N ILE A 66 -1.21 -3.44 10.48
CA ILE A 66 -1.10 -4.30 9.30
C ILE A 66 -1.86 -5.59 9.60
N LYS A 67 -2.96 -5.82 8.88
CA LYS A 67 -3.50 -7.18 8.74
C LYS A 67 -2.61 -7.89 7.74
N TRP A 68 -1.80 -8.80 8.27
CA TRP A 68 -0.76 -9.46 7.51
C TRP A 68 -1.32 -10.14 6.24
N PRO A 69 -0.64 -10.03 5.09
CA PRO A 69 0.66 -9.38 4.88
C PRO A 69 0.62 -7.93 4.39
N ASN A 70 -0.54 -7.40 4.02
CA ASN A 70 -0.58 -6.25 3.11
C ASN A 70 -1.81 -5.35 3.21
N ASP A 71 -2.74 -5.64 4.11
CA ASP A 71 -3.90 -4.78 4.31
C ASP A 71 -3.65 -3.84 5.50
N LEU A 72 -3.96 -2.57 5.32
CA LEU A 72 -3.91 -1.56 6.38
C LEU A 72 -5.29 -1.44 7.03
N TYR A 73 -5.30 -1.48 8.34
CA TYR A 73 -6.49 -1.40 9.16
C TYR A 73 -6.37 -0.25 10.15
N LEU A 74 -7.45 0.51 10.32
CA LEU A 74 -7.59 1.52 11.37
C LEU A 74 -8.83 1.18 12.19
N ASN A 75 -8.71 1.09 13.51
CA ASN A 75 -9.84 0.80 14.41
C ASN A 75 -10.63 -0.46 13.99
N GLY A 76 -9.96 -1.47 13.44
CA GLY A 76 -10.58 -2.70 12.95
C GLY A 76 -11.24 -2.62 11.57
N LEU A 77 -11.26 -1.45 10.94
CA LEU A 77 -11.77 -1.25 9.57
C LEU A 77 -10.63 -1.24 8.55
N LYS A 78 -10.83 -1.89 7.41
CA LYS A 78 -9.86 -1.87 6.31
C LYS A 78 -9.84 -0.49 5.66
N VAL A 79 -8.67 0.15 5.68
CA VAL A 79 -8.45 1.46 5.07
C VAL A 79 -7.55 1.39 3.84
N GLY A 80 -6.61 0.44 3.76
CA GLY A 80 -5.67 0.41 2.64
C GLY A 80 -5.19 -0.97 2.27
N GLY A 81 -4.46 -1.06 1.17
CA GLY A 81 -3.90 -2.32 0.69
C GLY A 81 -2.66 -2.09 -0.16
N ILE A 82 -1.52 -2.59 0.31
CA ILE A 82 -0.29 -2.61 -0.48
C ILE A 82 -0.36 -3.82 -1.42
N LEU A 83 -0.07 -3.61 -2.69
CA LEU A 83 0.05 -4.71 -3.65
C LEU A 83 1.37 -4.54 -4.40
N CYS A 84 2.19 -5.59 -4.39
CA CYS A 84 3.38 -5.71 -5.21
C CYS A 84 3.10 -6.67 -6.35
N SER A 85 3.36 -6.24 -7.58
CA SER A 85 3.31 -7.10 -8.77
C SER A 85 4.66 -7.06 -9.46
N SER A 86 5.13 -8.21 -9.95
CA SER A 86 6.41 -8.29 -10.66
C SER A 86 6.25 -8.95 -12.03
N THR A 87 7.10 -8.54 -12.96
CA THR A 87 7.27 -9.22 -14.26
C THR A 87 8.74 -9.57 -14.44
N TYR A 88 9.02 -10.77 -14.95
CA TYR A 88 10.38 -11.21 -15.21
C TYR A 88 10.73 -11.03 -16.69
N ARG A 89 11.79 -10.26 -16.97
CA ARG A 89 12.31 -10.04 -18.33
C ARG A 89 13.83 -9.91 -18.28
N SER A 90 14.52 -10.52 -19.24
CA SER A 90 15.96 -10.36 -19.44
C SER A 90 16.80 -10.53 -18.16
N LYS A 91 16.52 -11.57 -17.36
CA LYS A 91 17.19 -11.87 -16.07
C LYS A 91 16.92 -10.87 -14.93
N HIS A 92 15.99 -9.94 -15.12
CA HIS A 92 15.58 -9.00 -14.09
C HIS A 92 14.09 -9.11 -13.79
N PHE A 93 13.73 -8.88 -12.54
CA PHE A 93 12.36 -8.67 -12.08
C PHE A 93 12.07 -7.17 -12.04
N ASN A 94 11.11 -6.72 -12.85
CA ASN A 94 10.54 -5.38 -12.76
C ASN A 94 9.36 -5.44 -11.81
N VAL A 95 9.49 -4.83 -10.65
CA VAL A 95 8.48 -4.83 -9.60
C VAL A 95 7.80 -3.48 -9.59
N CYS A 96 6.48 -3.49 -9.65
CA CYS A 96 5.63 -2.35 -9.36
C CYS A 96 5.08 -2.53 -7.95
N ALA A 97 5.49 -1.66 -7.04
CA ALA A 97 5.12 -1.64 -5.63
C ALA A 97 4.36 -0.35 -5.33
N GLY A 98 3.41 -0.44 -4.39
CA GLY A 98 2.43 0.61 -4.22
C GLY A 98 1.38 0.48 -5.32
N LYS A 99 0.17 0.14 -4.93
CA LYS A 99 -0.99 0.30 -5.83
C LYS A 99 -2.03 1.21 -5.22
N GLN A 100 -2.21 1.24 -3.88
CA GLN A 100 -3.16 2.15 -3.25
C GLN A 100 -3.07 2.21 -1.72
N VAL A 101 -3.27 3.40 -1.14
CA VAL A 101 -3.62 3.61 0.27
C VAL A 101 -4.90 4.47 0.31
N SER A 102 -6.06 3.91 0.63
CA SER A 102 -7.30 4.70 0.74
C SER A 102 -7.42 5.34 2.13
N PHE A 103 -7.11 6.61 2.29
CA PHE A 103 -7.30 7.33 3.57
C PHE A 103 -8.77 7.70 3.86
N PHE A 104 -9.73 6.92 3.35
CA PHE A 104 -11.10 7.38 3.17
C PHE A 104 -11.92 7.56 4.43
N HIS A 105 -11.52 6.93 5.53
CA HIS A 105 -12.32 6.88 6.75
C HIS A 105 -11.60 7.46 7.96
N VAL A 106 -10.50 8.16 7.76
CA VAL A 106 -9.59 8.56 8.83
C VAL A 106 -9.63 10.06 9.13
N MET A 107 -10.13 10.88 8.19
CA MET A 107 -10.15 12.34 8.32
C MET A 107 -11.53 12.98 8.09
N VAL A 108 -12.62 12.23 8.29
CA VAL A 108 -13.99 12.76 8.38
C VAL A 108 -14.63 12.27 9.67
#